data_AF-A0AAJ7NG12-F1
#
_entry.id   AF-A0AAJ7NG12-F1
#
_cell.length_a   1.000
_cell.length_b   1.000
_cell.length_c   1.000
_cell.angle_alpha   90.00
_cell.angle_beta   90.00
_cell.angle_gamma   90.00
#
_symmetry.space_group_name_H-M   'P 1'
#
loop_
_entity.id
_entity.type
_entity.pdbx_description
1 polymer ?
#
loop_
_entity_poly.entity_id
_entity_poly.type
_entity_poly.pdbx_seq_one_letter_code
_entity_poly.pdbx_strand_id
1 'polypeptide(L)'
;MGLSRPSLKGYFFYILCLCGLLLVVLYLRQDEIWHRMRVRPHLNMPHRELHIQVKKKFPDLPEKFYWRDISNWPEKSKKPTMQVLQTREKPKKKILSEVSNLTGTTLKRNSLEFTDPSKRPWYMKGGTRRPYPAIKSHRTGRRLARLWPDEDAYDDRVTNQLMYVPTDYNKTSAEQRLKKIMVPHGMSEAKVGPDIFIQHRCPVNTCTIVRDNPEDADLVLFKDYVTHVGRRNPNQVWMLYFLECPYHTQSVKNAIINWTATYRRDSDIVAPYERWQYYDASITQIPQTFNYAANKTKKVAWFVSNCHPRNQRMHYARELSKYIQVDIYGTCGTLRCPRSQSQACFDMLDEDYKFYLAFENSNCKDYITEKFFVNGLRHNVLPIVMGAHPADYARSSPYRSYIHVDEFESPKELAEYLHRLDHDDELYNSYFRWKGTGEFINTYFWCRVCAMLHDDRPSKFYKDVNEWWRGDGICTTTSWREHDLVRRSANSDT
;
A
#
# COMPACT_ATOMS: atom_id res chain seq x y z
N MET A 1 47.53 37.38 -42.84
CA MET A 1 47.36 36.14 -42.06
C MET A 1 45.88 35.78 -42.06
N GLY A 2 45.47 34.80 -42.87
CA GLY A 2 44.06 34.43 -43.01
C GLY A 2 43.63 33.49 -41.89
N LEU A 3 42.65 33.90 -41.09
CA LEU A 3 42.03 33.03 -40.08
C LEU A 3 41.11 32.02 -40.78
N SER A 4 41.38 30.74 -40.53
CA SER A 4 40.63 29.59 -41.03
C SER A 4 39.17 29.65 -40.54
N ARG A 5 38.20 29.66 -41.47
CA ARG A 5 36.78 29.56 -41.13
C ARG A 5 36.49 28.15 -40.58
N PRO A 6 35.94 28.02 -39.36
CA PRO A 6 35.62 26.71 -38.80
C PRO A 6 34.46 26.05 -39.55
N SER A 7 34.53 24.72 -39.69
CA SER A 7 33.51 23.92 -40.37
C SER A 7 32.19 23.89 -39.59
N LEU A 8 31.08 23.64 -40.29
CA LEU A 8 29.73 23.55 -39.70
C LEU A 8 29.66 22.54 -38.53
N LYS A 9 30.45 21.47 -38.59
CA LYS A 9 30.58 20.46 -37.50
C LYS A 9 31.29 21.03 -36.26
N GLY A 10 32.25 21.92 -36.46
CA GLY A 10 32.92 22.64 -35.38
C GLY A 10 31.99 23.59 -34.64
N TYR A 11 31.12 24.30 -35.37
CA TYR A 11 30.08 25.14 -34.77
C TYR A 11 29.07 24.32 -33.96
N PHE A 12 28.64 23.17 -34.47
CA PHE A 12 27.70 22.30 -33.76
C PHE A 12 28.28 21.78 -32.45
N PHE A 13 29.54 21.33 -32.43
CA PHE A 13 30.22 20.92 -31.21
C PHE A 13 30.41 22.06 -30.21
N TYR A 14 30.71 23.27 -30.68
CA TYR A 14 30.86 24.43 -29.82
C TYR A 14 29.55 24.83 -29.14
N ILE A 15 28.43 24.79 -29.88
CA ILE A 15 27.09 25.06 -29.34
C ILE A 15 26.69 23.98 -28.33
N LEU A 16 26.96 22.70 -28.62
CA LEU A 16 26.67 21.60 -27.70
C LEU A 16 27.46 21.71 -26.39
N CYS A 17 28.74 22.06 -26.47
CA CYS A 17 29.56 22.32 -25.28
C CYS A 17 29.07 23.53 -24.49
N LEU A 18 28.70 24.64 -25.16
CA LEU A 18 28.14 25.82 -24.51
C LEU A 18 26.80 25.53 -23.82
N CYS A 19 25.90 24.79 -24.48
CA CYS A 19 24.62 24.38 -23.88
C CYS A 19 24.82 23.42 -22.69
N GLY A 20 25.76 22.47 -22.79
CA GLY A 20 26.11 21.58 -21.69
C GLY A 20 26.67 22.34 -20.48
N LEU A 21 27.57 23.30 -20.72
CA LEU A 21 28.14 24.13 -19.65
C LEU A 21 27.08 25.02 -19.00
N LEU A 22 26.15 25.59 -19.79
CA LEU A 22 25.04 26.39 -19.28
C LEU A 22 24.09 25.57 -18.39
N LEU A 23 23.78 24.34 -18.79
CA LEU A 23 22.95 23.43 -17.99
C LEU A 23 23.62 23.04 -16.66
N VAL A 24 24.93 22.80 -16.67
CA VAL A 24 25.71 22.54 -15.46
C VAL A 24 25.73 23.77 -14.54
N VAL A 25 25.90 24.97 -15.10
CA VAL A 25 25.86 26.23 -14.31
C VAL A 25 24.46 26.47 -13.73
N LEU A 26 23.40 26.23 -14.49
CA LEU A 26 22.01 26.36 -14.01
C LEU A 26 21.68 25.33 -12.93
N TYR A 27 22.18 24.10 -13.08
CA TYR A 27 22.04 23.04 -12.07
C TYR A 27 22.80 23.38 -10.78
N LEU A 28 24.05 23.86 -10.89
CA LEU A 28 24.86 24.25 -9.74
C LEU A 28 24.36 25.53 -9.04
N ARG A 29 23.57 26.36 -9.72
CA ARG A 29 22.96 27.59 -9.17
C ARG A 29 21.47 27.48 -8.89
N GLN A 30 20.91 26.28 -8.97
CA GLN A 30 19.48 26.05 -8.79
C GLN A 30 18.98 26.63 -7.45
N ASP A 31 19.67 26.37 -6.34
CA ASP A 31 19.26 26.86 -5.02
C ASP A 31 19.34 28.40 -4.86
N GLU A 32 20.32 29.07 -5.48
CA GLU A 32 20.42 30.54 -5.45
C GLU A 32 19.33 31.23 -6.28
N ILE A 33 18.93 30.61 -7.40
CA ILE A 33 17.85 31.10 -8.27
C ILE A 33 16.49 30.93 -7.58
N TRP A 34 16.25 29.80 -6.90
CA TRP A 34 15.04 29.57 -6.11
C TRP A 34 14.93 30.49 -4.88
N HIS A 35 16.05 30.86 -4.27
CA HIS A 35 16.04 31.81 -3.15
C HIS A 35 15.74 33.26 -3.54
N ARG A 36 16.03 33.69 -4.78
CA ARG A 36 15.70 35.04 -5.28
C ARG A 36 14.25 35.20 -5.75
N MET A 37 13.52 34.12 -6.02
CA MET A 37 12.11 34.16 -6.46
C MET A 37 11.08 34.16 -5.32
N ARG A 38 11.51 34.17 -4.05
CA ARG A 38 10.59 34.39 -2.91
C ARG A 38 10.23 35.86 -2.79
N VAL A 39 9.07 36.23 -3.34
CA VAL A 39 8.35 37.44 -2.92
C VAL A 39 7.99 37.29 -1.44
N ARG A 40 8.53 38.17 -0.59
CA ARG A 40 8.12 38.28 0.82
C ARG A 40 6.71 38.89 0.89
N PRO A 41 5.76 38.33 1.65
CA PRO A 41 4.60 39.10 2.10
C PRO A 41 5.00 39.89 3.36
N HIS A 42 5.02 41.21 3.26
CA HIS A 42 5.03 42.10 4.42
C HIS A 42 3.58 42.41 4.85
N LEU A 43 3.33 42.11 6.14
CA LEU A 43 2.58 42.89 7.15
C LEU A 43 1.05 43.09 7.07
N ASN A 44 0.39 42.53 8.10
CA ASN A 44 -0.60 43.14 9.01
C ASN A 44 -1.46 44.33 8.50
N MET A 45 -2.75 44.10 8.29
CA MET A 45 -3.79 45.15 8.21
C MET A 45 -4.84 44.98 9.34
N PRO A 46 -5.28 46.05 10.03
CA PRO A 46 -6.29 45.98 11.09
C PRO A 46 -7.72 45.74 10.55
N HIS A 47 -8.55 45.04 11.33
CA HIS A 47 -9.94 44.63 11.04
C HIS A 47 -10.89 45.71 10.47
N ARG A 48 -10.57 47.00 10.58
CA ARG A 48 -11.42 48.11 10.10
C ARG A 48 -11.37 48.31 8.58
N GLU A 49 -10.26 47.99 7.92
CA GLU A 49 -10.12 48.17 6.47
C GLU A 49 -10.76 47.03 5.65
N LEU A 50 -10.83 45.82 6.22
CA LEU A 50 -11.54 44.68 5.63
C LEU A 50 -13.05 44.99 5.48
N HIS A 51 -13.63 45.69 6.46
CA HIS A 51 -15.05 46.06 6.46
C HIS A 51 -15.40 47.06 5.35
N ILE A 52 -14.47 47.97 5.01
CA ILE A 52 -14.66 48.97 3.94
C ILE A 52 -14.53 48.29 2.56
N GLN A 53 -13.62 47.31 2.41
CA GLN A 53 -13.47 46.57 1.16
C GLN A 53 -14.63 45.62 0.87
N VAL A 54 -15.17 44.93 1.88
CA VAL A 54 -16.31 44.01 1.70
C VAL A 54 -17.60 44.79 1.39
N LYS A 55 -17.81 45.96 2.00
CA LYS A 55 -18.97 46.83 1.70
C LYS A 55 -18.91 47.44 0.30
N LYS A 56 -17.70 47.71 -0.24
CA LYS A 56 -17.50 48.13 -1.64
C LYS A 56 -17.76 47.00 -2.64
N LYS A 57 -17.54 45.75 -2.26
CA LYS A 57 -17.65 44.59 -3.15
C LYS A 57 -19.06 43.98 -3.18
N PHE A 58 -19.87 44.21 -2.14
CA PHE A 58 -21.23 43.67 -2.01
C PHE A 58 -22.18 44.71 -1.37
N PRO A 59 -22.64 45.72 -2.13
CA PRO A 59 -23.46 46.82 -1.59
C PRO A 59 -24.89 46.41 -1.18
N ASP A 60 -25.38 45.26 -1.64
CA ASP A 60 -26.77 44.81 -1.45
C ASP A 60 -26.96 43.82 -0.28
N LEU A 61 -25.91 43.57 0.53
CA LEU A 61 -26.00 42.68 1.69
C LEU A 61 -26.63 43.40 2.90
N PRO A 62 -27.69 42.85 3.52
CA PRO A 62 -28.31 43.44 4.71
C PRO A 62 -27.32 43.52 5.89
N GLU A 63 -27.34 44.62 6.63
CA GLU A 63 -26.33 44.96 7.66
C GLU A 63 -26.15 43.88 8.76
N LYS A 64 -27.18 43.06 8.98
CA LYS A 64 -27.19 41.89 9.88
C LYS A 64 -26.28 40.73 9.50
N PHE A 65 -25.70 40.72 8.28
CA PHE A 65 -24.74 39.69 7.84
C PHE A 65 -23.29 40.02 8.18
N TYR A 66 -22.99 41.25 8.63
CA TYR A 66 -21.64 41.66 9.01
C TYR A 66 -21.29 41.32 10.47
N TRP A 67 -22.30 41.01 11.29
CA TRP A 67 -22.15 40.69 12.70
C TRP A 67 -23.12 39.57 13.10
N ARG A 68 -22.66 38.31 13.10
CA ARG A 68 -23.35 37.27 13.86
C ARG A 68 -22.35 36.37 14.59
N ASP A 69 -22.42 36.48 15.91
CA ASP A 69 -21.74 35.73 16.94
C ASP A 69 -21.90 34.21 16.77
N ILE A 70 -20.81 33.47 16.95
CA ILE A 70 -20.73 32.00 16.89
C ILE A 70 -21.13 31.41 18.25
N SER A 71 -22.28 31.81 18.77
CA SER A 71 -22.86 31.17 19.96
C SER A 71 -24.38 31.12 19.83
N ASN A 72 -24.91 29.89 19.79
CA ASN A 72 -26.33 29.50 19.78
C ASN A 72 -27.04 29.40 18.41
N TRP A 73 -26.98 28.20 17.82
CA TRP A 73 -28.06 27.60 17.01
C TRP A 73 -28.18 26.10 17.39
N PRO A 74 -29.39 25.50 17.40
CA PRO A 74 -29.83 24.62 18.48
C PRO A 74 -29.36 23.17 18.36
N GLU A 75 -29.04 22.61 19.52
CA GLU A 75 -28.97 21.17 19.77
C GLU A 75 -30.35 20.54 19.52
N LYS A 76 -30.55 19.95 18.32
CA LYS A 76 -31.34 18.73 18.06
C LYS A 76 -31.50 18.53 16.55
N SER A 77 -30.47 18.01 15.93
CA SER A 77 -30.62 17.06 14.83
C SER A 77 -29.72 15.87 15.17
N LYS A 78 -30.26 14.65 15.05
CA LYS A 78 -29.61 13.42 15.52
C LYS A 78 -28.21 13.33 14.90
N LYS A 79 -27.19 13.30 15.76
CA LYS A 79 -25.79 13.07 15.38
C LYS A 79 -25.72 11.83 14.48
N PRO A 80 -25.03 11.87 13.33
CA PRO A 80 -24.59 10.65 12.68
C PRO A 80 -23.72 9.93 13.70
N THR A 81 -24.19 8.77 14.16
CA THR A 81 -23.40 7.98 15.10
C THR A 81 -22.31 7.37 14.25
N MET A 82 -21.12 7.94 14.31
CA MET A 82 -19.89 7.34 13.83
C MET A 82 -19.68 6.05 14.64
N GLN A 83 -20.38 4.97 14.28
CA GLN A 83 -20.07 3.63 14.74
C GLN A 83 -18.84 3.18 13.99
N VAL A 84 -17.69 3.71 14.41
CA VAL A 84 -16.46 2.95 14.30
C VAL A 84 -16.74 1.64 15.01
N LEU A 85 -16.70 0.54 14.27
CA LEU A 85 -16.55 -0.79 14.84
C LEU A 85 -15.25 -0.80 15.66
N GLN A 86 -15.32 -0.31 16.89
CA GLN A 86 -14.40 -0.69 17.94
C GLN A 86 -14.71 -2.14 18.26
N THR A 87 -14.08 -3.08 17.55
CA THR A 87 -13.79 -4.37 18.15
C THR A 87 -12.83 -4.10 19.31
N ARG A 88 -13.41 -3.79 20.46
CA ARG A 88 -12.72 -3.69 21.73
C ARG A 88 -12.41 -5.11 22.19
N GLU A 89 -11.43 -5.75 21.56
CA GLU A 89 -10.79 -6.90 22.18
C GLU A 89 -10.13 -6.38 23.47
N LYS A 90 -10.69 -6.77 24.60
CA LYS A 90 -10.03 -6.60 25.90
C LYS A 90 -8.66 -7.28 25.76
N PRO A 91 -7.53 -6.56 25.94
CA PRO A 91 -6.26 -7.23 26.08
C PRO A 91 -6.38 -8.03 27.36
N LYS A 92 -6.46 -9.37 27.25
CA LYS A 92 -6.15 -10.24 28.38
C LYS A 92 -4.73 -9.85 28.80
N LYS A 93 -4.61 -9.17 29.95
CA LYS A 93 -3.35 -8.96 30.66
C LYS A 93 -2.67 -10.32 30.76
N LYS A 94 -1.75 -10.60 29.83
CA LYS A 94 -0.82 -11.70 29.99
C LYS A 94 0.20 -11.17 30.99
N ILE A 95 0.19 -11.80 32.15
CA ILE A 95 1.06 -11.55 33.29
C ILE A 95 2.50 -11.47 32.77
N LEU A 96 3.03 -10.25 32.73
CA LEU A 96 4.45 -9.95 32.62
C LEU A 96 4.84 -9.47 34.01
N SER A 97 4.96 -10.41 34.95
CA SER A 97 5.60 -10.19 36.22
C SER A 97 6.94 -10.93 36.19
N GLU A 98 7.97 -10.22 36.64
CA GLU A 98 9.34 -10.69 36.90
C GLU A 98 10.28 -10.71 35.70
N VAL A 99 10.75 -9.52 35.29
CA VAL A 99 12.15 -9.16 35.54
C VAL A 99 12.17 -7.69 35.95
N SER A 100 12.52 -7.47 37.21
CA SER A 100 12.53 -6.20 37.90
C SER A 100 13.53 -5.22 37.30
N ASN A 101 13.09 -3.96 37.21
CA ASN A 101 13.91 -2.78 36.98
C ASN A 101 15.00 -2.65 38.06
N LEU A 102 16.24 -2.46 37.63
CA LEU A 102 17.28 -1.82 38.43
C LEU A 102 17.91 -0.70 37.60
N THR A 103 17.28 0.47 37.72
CA THR A 103 17.82 1.85 37.70
C THR A 103 16.81 2.75 36.99
N GLY A 104 16.13 3.57 37.79
CA GLY A 104 15.21 4.58 37.28
C GLY A 104 15.97 5.66 36.52
N THR A 105 15.51 5.96 35.31
CA THR A 105 15.69 7.28 34.68
C THR A 105 14.61 7.47 33.61
N THR A 106 13.67 8.33 33.96
CA THR A 106 12.97 9.33 33.14
C THR A 106 12.91 9.12 31.62
N LEU A 107 11.66 9.03 31.13
CA LEU A 107 11.20 9.27 29.76
C LEU A 107 11.98 10.41 29.06
N LYS A 108 12.97 10.08 28.23
CA LYS A 108 13.52 10.87 27.09
C LYS A 108 14.71 10.15 26.45
N ARG A 109 14.48 8.98 25.85
CA ARG A 109 15.43 8.32 24.93
C ARG A 109 14.63 7.30 24.11
N ASN A 110 14.31 7.62 22.85
CA ASN A 110 14.03 6.67 21.76
C ASN A 110 13.46 7.32 20.48
N SER A 111 13.14 8.62 20.46
CA SER A 111 12.78 9.30 19.20
C SER A 111 13.95 9.47 18.22
N LEU A 112 15.19 9.46 18.72
CA LEU A 112 16.43 9.60 17.92
C LEU A 112 16.90 8.28 17.27
N GLU A 113 16.30 7.14 17.63
CA GLU A 113 16.73 5.84 17.09
C GLU A 113 16.12 5.56 15.71
N PHE A 114 14.93 6.12 15.43
CA PHE A 114 14.22 5.96 14.16
C PHE A 114 14.69 6.92 13.05
N THR A 115 15.38 7.99 13.44
CA THR A 115 16.01 8.92 12.49
C THR A 115 17.27 8.37 11.87
N ASP A 116 17.90 7.37 12.47
CA ASP A 116 19.09 6.70 11.91
C ASP A 116 18.66 5.58 10.97
N PRO A 117 18.82 5.73 9.64
CA PRO A 117 18.42 4.70 8.69
C PRO A 117 19.19 3.40 8.88
N SER A 118 20.42 3.44 9.40
CA SER A 118 21.26 2.24 9.53
C SER A 118 20.70 1.21 10.51
N LYS A 119 19.95 1.67 11.53
CA LYS A 119 19.32 0.79 12.53
C LYS A 119 18.07 0.07 12.02
N ARG A 120 17.56 0.46 10.84
CA ARG A 120 16.38 -0.16 10.23
C ARG A 120 16.71 -1.57 9.69
N PRO A 121 15.70 -2.47 9.62
CA PRO A 121 15.84 -3.76 8.94
C PRO A 121 16.42 -3.65 7.52
N TRP A 122 17.17 -4.66 7.10
CA TRP A 122 17.85 -4.72 5.80
C TRP A 122 16.97 -4.48 4.56
N TYR A 123 15.66 -4.70 4.66
CA TYR A 123 14.70 -4.53 3.57
C TYR A 123 14.07 -3.12 3.51
N MET A 124 14.38 -2.26 4.48
CA MET A 124 13.93 -0.87 4.56
C MET A 124 14.97 0.07 3.95
N LYS A 125 14.57 1.26 3.51
CA LYS A 125 15.48 2.23 2.87
C LYS A 125 16.56 2.67 3.85
N GLY A 126 17.82 2.44 3.47
CA GLY A 126 19.00 2.75 4.27
C GLY A 126 19.27 1.76 5.42
N GLY A 127 18.45 0.73 5.59
CA GLY A 127 18.58 -0.26 6.66
C GLY A 127 19.74 -1.22 6.45
N THR A 128 20.48 -1.50 7.52
CA THR A 128 21.59 -2.48 7.51
C THR A 128 21.39 -3.61 8.51
N ARG A 129 20.36 -3.55 9.37
CA ARG A 129 20.09 -4.55 10.40
C ARG A 129 19.68 -5.89 9.79
N ARG A 130 20.57 -6.88 9.90
CA ARG A 130 20.37 -8.27 9.47
C ARG A 130 19.65 -9.10 10.54
N PRO A 131 18.91 -10.14 10.16
CA PRO A 131 18.38 -11.12 11.11
C PRO A 131 19.49 -11.99 11.72
N TYR A 132 19.23 -12.47 12.92
CA TYR A 132 20.03 -13.51 13.58
C TYR A 132 19.38 -14.89 13.38
N PRO A 133 20.15 -15.99 13.47
CA PRO A 133 19.59 -17.34 13.45
C PRO A 133 18.46 -17.50 14.47
N ALA A 134 17.39 -18.18 14.07
CA ALA A 134 16.18 -18.32 14.85
C ALA A 134 16.43 -19.11 16.14
N ILE A 135 15.84 -18.63 17.23
CA ILE A 135 15.91 -19.28 18.55
C ILE A 135 14.88 -20.42 18.59
N LYS A 136 15.29 -21.57 19.13
CA LYS A 136 14.42 -22.72 19.38
C LYS A 136 13.94 -22.74 20.83
N SER A 137 12.69 -23.13 21.03
CA SER A 137 12.12 -23.42 22.34
C SER A 137 12.78 -24.68 22.91
N HIS A 138 13.36 -24.58 24.11
CA HIS A 138 13.92 -25.73 24.81
C HIS A 138 12.89 -26.83 25.10
N ARG A 139 11.60 -26.48 25.21
CA ARG A 139 10.52 -27.44 25.51
C ARG A 139 10.05 -28.22 24.30
N THR A 140 9.92 -27.56 23.16
CA THR A 140 9.30 -28.15 21.96
C THR A 140 10.28 -28.43 20.84
N GLY A 141 11.52 -27.94 20.93
CA GLY A 141 12.52 -28.00 19.86
C GLY A 141 12.19 -27.15 18.63
N ARG A 142 11.01 -26.52 18.57
CA ARG A 142 10.58 -25.68 17.46
C ARG A 142 11.11 -24.26 17.59
N ARG A 143 11.37 -23.61 16.47
CA ARG A 143 11.69 -22.18 16.43
C ARG A 143 10.57 -21.32 17.04
N LEU A 144 10.93 -20.19 17.63
CA LEU A 144 9.99 -19.22 18.21
C LEU A 144 9.38 -18.27 17.18
N ALA A 145 10.02 -18.11 16.02
CA ALA A 145 9.55 -17.24 14.95
C ALA A 145 8.20 -17.74 14.38
N ARG A 146 7.22 -16.84 14.29
CA ARG A 146 5.90 -17.11 13.70
C ARG A 146 5.91 -16.74 12.22
N LEU A 147 5.95 -17.75 11.38
CA LEU A 147 6.22 -17.61 9.95
C LEU A 147 5.05 -18.03 9.07
N TRP A 148 4.09 -18.77 9.63
CA TRP A 148 2.98 -19.36 8.88
C TRP A 148 1.59 -18.97 9.40
N PRO A 149 0.54 -19.09 8.57
CA PRO A 149 -0.81 -18.61 8.92
C PRO A 149 -1.40 -19.19 10.21
N ASP A 150 -1.12 -20.46 10.50
CA ASP A 150 -1.57 -21.15 11.72
C ASP A 150 -0.77 -20.77 12.97
N GLU A 151 0.40 -20.15 12.80
CA GLU A 151 1.24 -19.66 13.89
C GLU A 151 0.91 -18.21 14.26
N ASP A 152 0.48 -17.41 13.27
CA ASP A 152 -0.07 -16.07 13.47
C ASP A 152 -1.12 -15.72 12.40
N ALA A 153 -2.39 -15.84 12.77
CA ALA A 153 -3.52 -15.64 11.85
C ALA A 153 -3.87 -14.16 11.61
N TYR A 154 -3.37 -13.24 12.44
CA TYR A 154 -3.70 -11.81 12.37
C TYR A 154 -2.62 -10.97 11.71
N ASP A 155 -1.39 -11.46 11.70
CA ASP A 155 -0.26 -10.87 10.98
C ASP A 155 -0.18 -11.42 9.54
N ASP A 156 0.38 -10.66 8.60
CA ASP A 156 0.66 -11.16 7.23
C ASP A 156 2.05 -11.81 7.12
N ARG A 157 2.83 -11.77 8.21
CA ARG A 157 4.10 -12.46 8.44
C ARG A 157 5.23 -12.04 7.51
N VAL A 158 5.03 -11.03 6.65
CA VAL A 158 6.03 -10.61 5.66
C VAL A 158 7.34 -10.21 6.34
N THR A 159 7.26 -9.39 7.38
CA THR A 159 8.44 -8.90 8.11
C THR A 159 9.10 -10.01 8.94
N ASN A 160 8.30 -10.90 9.54
CA ASN A 160 8.83 -12.08 10.24
C ASN A 160 9.60 -13.00 9.29
N GLN A 161 9.06 -13.27 8.10
CA GLN A 161 9.70 -14.06 7.06
C GLN A 161 10.97 -13.38 6.51
N LEU A 162 10.97 -12.05 6.33
CA LEU A 162 12.16 -11.29 5.92
C LEU A 162 13.27 -11.28 6.99
N MET A 163 12.89 -11.44 8.26
CA MET A 163 13.81 -11.47 9.39
C MET A 163 14.07 -12.90 9.90
N TYR A 164 13.76 -13.91 9.09
CA TYR A 164 14.01 -15.30 9.44
C TYR A 164 15.31 -15.84 8.83
N VAL A 165 16.10 -16.49 9.66
CA VAL A 165 17.25 -17.32 9.28
C VAL A 165 17.16 -18.61 10.11
N PRO A 166 17.25 -19.81 9.51
CA PRO A 166 17.23 -21.07 10.27
C PRO A 166 18.36 -21.14 11.31
N THR A 167 18.14 -21.84 12.41
CA THR A 167 19.04 -21.88 13.59
C THR A 167 20.49 -22.26 13.25
N ASP A 168 20.69 -23.20 12.32
CA ASP A 168 22.00 -23.75 11.97
C ASP A 168 22.51 -23.25 10.61
N TYR A 169 21.87 -22.23 10.04
CA TYR A 169 22.16 -21.73 8.69
C TYR A 169 23.57 -21.11 8.52
N ASN A 170 24.31 -20.84 9.58
CA ASN A 170 25.65 -20.23 9.49
C ASN A 170 26.79 -21.15 9.94
N LYS A 171 26.51 -22.38 10.37
CA LYS A 171 27.51 -23.20 11.07
C LYS A 171 28.47 -23.93 10.12
N THR A 172 28.06 -24.24 8.89
CA THR A 172 28.87 -25.00 7.91
C THR A 172 28.28 -24.85 6.51
N SER A 173 28.92 -24.08 5.62
CA SER A 173 28.43 -23.86 4.23
C SER A 173 28.37 -25.13 3.38
N ALA A 174 29.14 -26.16 3.74
CA ALA A 174 29.17 -27.46 3.06
C ALA A 174 27.97 -28.38 3.37
N GLU A 175 27.16 -28.08 4.40
CA GLU A 175 26.03 -28.91 4.83
C GLU A 175 24.66 -28.36 4.40
N GLN A 176 24.61 -27.13 3.88
CA GLN A 176 23.35 -26.51 3.46
C GLN A 176 22.95 -27.03 2.09
N ARG A 177 21.97 -27.93 2.08
CA ARG A 177 21.37 -28.45 0.86
C ARG A 177 20.78 -27.30 0.03
N LEU A 178 21.33 -27.08 -1.16
CA LEU A 178 20.77 -26.18 -2.16
C LEU A 178 19.32 -26.57 -2.49
N LYS A 179 18.39 -25.62 -2.34
CA LYS A 179 16.97 -25.83 -2.67
C LYS A 179 16.67 -25.44 -4.12
N LYS A 180 16.10 -26.35 -4.89
CA LYS A 180 15.69 -26.11 -6.29
C LYS A 180 14.22 -25.66 -6.32
N ILE A 181 13.97 -24.51 -6.95
CA ILE A 181 12.62 -23.97 -7.13
C ILE A 181 12.29 -23.94 -8.62
N MET A 182 11.35 -24.79 -9.04
CA MET A 182 10.88 -24.84 -10.40
C MET A 182 9.74 -23.85 -10.63
N VAL A 183 9.84 -23.11 -11.74
CA VAL A 183 8.75 -22.24 -12.21
C VAL A 183 8.40 -22.66 -13.65
N PRO A 184 7.36 -23.49 -13.86
CA PRO A 184 7.05 -24.03 -15.18
C PRO A 184 6.65 -22.96 -16.21
N HIS A 185 5.99 -21.88 -15.78
CA HIS A 185 5.54 -20.81 -16.66
C HIS A 185 5.42 -19.46 -15.93
N GLY A 186 5.51 -18.38 -16.69
CA GLY A 186 5.44 -17.01 -16.16
C GLY A 186 6.65 -16.62 -15.29
N MET A 187 6.47 -15.53 -14.53
CA MET A 187 7.50 -14.91 -13.66
C MET A 187 8.81 -14.68 -14.40
N SER A 188 8.81 -13.77 -15.38
CA SER A 188 9.98 -13.42 -16.18
C SER A 188 11.15 -12.88 -15.35
N GLU A 189 10.86 -12.32 -14.19
CA GLU A 189 11.82 -11.86 -13.19
C GLU A 189 12.62 -13.01 -12.55
N ALA A 190 12.05 -14.22 -12.48
CA ALA A 190 12.68 -15.40 -11.91
C ALA A 190 13.58 -16.10 -12.95
N LYS A 191 14.72 -15.48 -13.25
CA LYS A 191 15.74 -16.06 -14.14
C LYS A 191 16.34 -17.33 -13.53
N VAL A 192 16.71 -18.29 -14.38
CA VAL A 192 17.38 -19.54 -13.97
C VAL A 192 18.68 -19.23 -13.23
N GLY A 193 18.95 -19.97 -12.15
CA GLY A 193 20.14 -19.81 -11.34
C GLY A 193 19.89 -19.17 -9.96
N PRO A 194 20.96 -18.91 -9.20
CA PRO A 194 20.89 -18.37 -7.84
C PRO A 194 20.85 -16.83 -7.79
N ASP A 195 21.03 -16.15 -8.93
CA ASP A 195 21.33 -14.72 -9.00
C ASP A 195 20.32 -13.84 -8.28
N ILE A 196 19.02 -14.16 -8.36
CA ILE A 196 17.98 -13.35 -7.70
C ILE A 196 18.17 -13.29 -6.18
N PHE A 197 18.65 -14.39 -5.57
CA PHE A 197 18.87 -14.44 -4.12
C PHE A 197 20.14 -13.68 -3.72
N ILE A 198 21.17 -13.72 -4.57
CA ILE A 198 22.46 -13.04 -4.34
C ILE A 198 22.31 -11.53 -4.56
N GLN A 199 21.67 -11.12 -5.67
CA GLN A 199 21.46 -9.71 -6.04
C GLN A 199 20.57 -8.99 -5.03
N HIS A 200 19.53 -9.66 -4.52
CA HIS A 200 18.71 -9.12 -3.43
C HIS A 200 19.36 -9.24 -2.05
N ARG A 201 20.55 -9.85 -1.97
CA ARG A 201 21.31 -10.07 -0.73
C ARG A 201 20.43 -10.75 0.34
N CYS A 202 19.67 -11.78 -0.05
CA CYS A 202 18.77 -12.47 0.87
C CYS A 202 19.54 -13.03 2.09
N PRO A 203 19.02 -12.91 3.32
CA PRO A 203 19.63 -13.54 4.49
C PRO A 203 19.74 -15.07 4.37
N VAL A 204 18.78 -15.69 3.68
CA VAL A 204 18.79 -17.09 3.26
C VAL A 204 18.79 -17.11 1.73
N ASN A 205 19.86 -17.65 1.15
CA ASN A 205 20.16 -17.55 -0.28
C ASN A 205 20.63 -18.87 -0.92
N THR A 206 20.62 -20.00 -0.19
CA THR A 206 20.94 -21.34 -0.71
C THR A 206 19.76 -21.94 -1.47
N CYS A 207 19.30 -21.20 -2.49
CA CYS A 207 18.26 -21.61 -3.42
C CYS A 207 18.66 -21.29 -4.87
N THR A 208 18.09 -22.01 -5.83
CA THR A 208 18.27 -21.76 -7.26
C THR A 208 16.95 -21.92 -7.99
N ILE A 209 16.70 -21.07 -8.99
CA ILE A 209 15.55 -21.19 -9.89
C ILE A 209 15.90 -22.16 -11.01
N VAL A 210 15.00 -23.11 -11.30
CA VAL A 210 15.11 -24.07 -12.41
C VAL A 210 13.85 -24.02 -13.28
N ARG A 211 13.95 -24.49 -14.53
CA ARG A 211 12.83 -24.57 -15.49
C ARG A 211 12.61 -25.99 -16.03
N ASP A 212 13.53 -26.89 -15.74
CA ASP A 212 13.58 -28.28 -16.16
C ASP A 212 13.64 -29.21 -14.93
N ASN A 213 13.58 -30.53 -15.18
CA ASN A 213 13.70 -31.58 -14.18
C ASN A 213 12.76 -31.41 -12.97
N PRO A 214 11.43 -31.38 -13.19
CA PRO A 214 10.43 -31.20 -12.13
C PRO A 214 10.60 -32.16 -10.95
N GLU A 215 10.98 -33.41 -11.18
CA GLU A 215 11.12 -34.44 -10.14
C GLU A 215 12.21 -34.10 -9.09
N ASP A 216 13.20 -33.29 -9.49
CA ASP A 216 14.34 -32.88 -8.66
C ASP A 216 14.05 -31.62 -7.83
N ALA A 217 12.97 -30.90 -8.13
CA ALA A 217 12.69 -29.64 -7.48
C ALA A 217 12.17 -29.85 -6.05
N ASP A 218 12.65 -29.05 -5.10
CA ASP A 218 12.09 -29.02 -3.73
C ASP A 218 10.74 -28.28 -3.71
N LEU A 219 10.56 -27.30 -4.61
CA LEU A 219 9.30 -26.57 -4.79
C LEU A 219 8.97 -26.38 -6.27
N VAL A 220 7.70 -26.54 -6.63
CA VAL A 220 7.13 -26.13 -7.92
C VAL A 220 6.12 -25.02 -7.69
N LEU A 221 6.32 -23.87 -8.35
CA LEU A 221 5.45 -22.70 -8.23
C LEU A 221 4.57 -22.55 -9.47
N PHE A 222 3.26 -22.75 -9.30
CA PHE A 222 2.28 -22.57 -10.37
C PHE A 222 1.69 -21.16 -10.35
N LYS A 223 2.04 -20.34 -11.34
CA LYS A 223 1.44 -19.00 -11.52
C LYS A 223 0.11 -19.10 -12.28
N ASP A 224 -0.97 -18.52 -11.75
CA ASP A 224 -2.30 -18.39 -12.36
C ASP A 224 -3.10 -19.69 -12.62
N TYR A 225 -2.43 -20.82 -12.88
CA TYR A 225 -3.05 -22.13 -13.04
C TYR A 225 -2.03 -23.25 -12.82
N VAL A 226 -2.52 -24.41 -12.39
CA VAL A 226 -1.69 -25.62 -12.23
C VAL A 226 -1.50 -26.29 -13.59
N THR A 227 -0.26 -26.57 -13.95
CA THR A 227 0.12 -27.30 -15.16
C THR A 227 0.59 -28.70 -14.79
N HIS A 228 0.40 -29.65 -15.71
CA HIS A 228 0.93 -31.00 -15.51
C HIS A 228 2.44 -30.98 -15.76
N VAL A 229 3.22 -31.14 -14.70
CA VAL A 229 4.70 -31.09 -14.73
C VAL A 229 5.34 -32.45 -14.50
N GLY A 230 4.61 -33.56 -14.72
CA GLY A 230 5.14 -34.91 -14.49
C GLY A 230 4.63 -35.51 -13.18
N ARG A 231 5.38 -36.48 -12.64
CA ARG A 231 5.02 -37.16 -11.40
C ARG A 231 5.37 -36.24 -10.23
N ARG A 232 4.55 -36.28 -9.17
CA ARG A 232 4.83 -35.50 -7.96
C ARG A 232 5.68 -36.34 -7.01
N ASN A 233 6.88 -35.87 -6.70
CA ASN A 233 7.69 -36.41 -5.61
C ASN A 233 7.01 -36.13 -4.26
N PRO A 234 6.86 -37.12 -3.34
CA PRO A 234 6.17 -36.91 -2.05
C PRO A 234 6.74 -35.78 -1.19
N ASN A 235 8.04 -35.50 -1.31
CA ASN A 235 8.74 -34.48 -0.54
C ASN A 235 8.71 -33.09 -1.21
N GLN A 236 8.12 -32.97 -2.39
CA GLN A 236 8.05 -31.72 -3.14
C GLN A 236 6.87 -30.85 -2.69
N VAL A 237 7.13 -29.56 -2.55
CA VAL A 237 6.13 -28.54 -2.25
C VAL A 237 5.52 -28.03 -3.55
N TRP A 238 4.20 -28.14 -3.70
CA TRP A 238 3.47 -27.46 -4.77
C TRP A 238 2.89 -26.16 -4.22
N MET A 239 3.28 -25.03 -4.80
CA MET A 239 2.83 -23.71 -4.40
C MET A 239 1.99 -23.05 -5.48
N LEU A 240 0.81 -22.55 -5.09
CA LEU A 240 -0.06 -21.80 -5.99
C LEU A 240 0.18 -20.31 -5.84
N TYR A 241 0.42 -19.60 -6.95
CA TYR A 241 0.60 -18.16 -6.96
C TYR A 241 -0.51 -17.45 -7.74
N PHE A 242 -1.31 -16.62 -7.06
CA PHE A 242 -2.37 -15.82 -7.66
C PHE A 242 -2.29 -14.36 -7.24
N LEU A 243 -2.29 -13.46 -8.22
CA LEU A 243 -2.37 -12.02 -7.98
C LEU A 243 -3.76 -11.45 -8.32
N GLU A 244 -4.48 -12.08 -9.24
CA GLU A 244 -5.89 -11.77 -9.53
C GLU A 244 -6.84 -12.38 -8.50
N CYS A 245 -8.05 -11.82 -8.38
CA CYS A 245 -9.04 -12.26 -7.40
C CYS A 245 -9.71 -13.61 -7.75
N PRO A 246 -10.44 -14.25 -6.80
CA PRO A 246 -11.17 -15.48 -7.04
C PRO A 246 -12.09 -15.49 -8.27
N TYR A 247 -12.80 -14.39 -8.53
CA TYR A 247 -13.67 -14.28 -9.72
C TYR A 247 -12.93 -14.23 -11.06
N HIS A 248 -11.62 -13.96 -11.03
CA HIS A 248 -10.75 -13.84 -12.20
C HIS A 248 -9.67 -14.93 -12.25
N THR A 249 -9.82 -16.00 -11.47
CA THR A 249 -8.88 -17.14 -11.43
C THR A 249 -9.59 -18.47 -11.66
N GLN A 250 -8.91 -19.42 -12.29
CA GLN A 250 -9.47 -20.75 -12.56
C GLN A 250 -9.50 -21.63 -11.31
N SER A 251 -10.48 -22.53 -11.21
CA SER A 251 -10.51 -23.54 -10.14
C SER A 251 -9.33 -24.48 -10.30
N VAL A 252 -8.70 -24.83 -9.18
CA VAL A 252 -7.65 -25.85 -9.16
C VAL A 252 -8.31 -27.22 -9.25
N LYS A 253 -7.94 -28.01 -10.26
CA LYS A 253 -8.49 -29.36 -10.49
C LYS A 253 -7.39 -30.39 -10.31
N ASN A 254 -7.70 -31.49 -9.61
CA ASN A 254 -6.86 -32.69 -9.50
C ASN A 254 -5.40 -32.42 -9.08
N ALA A 255 -5.18 -31.47 -8.17
CA ALA A 255 -3.85 -31.10 -7.71
C ALA A 255 -3.80 -30.92 -6.19
N ILE A 256 -2.73 -31.41 -5.56
CA ILE A 256 -2.44 -31.19 -4.15
C ILE A 256 -1.64 -29.90 -4.05
N ILE A 257 -2.19 -28.90 -3.34
CA ILE A 257 -1.49 -27.65 -3.07
C ILE A 257 -0.96 -27.69 -1.63
N ASN A 258 0.34 -27.50 -1.48
CA ASN A 258 1.01 -27.42 -0.19
C ASN A 258 0.95 -25.99 0.34
N TRP A 259 1.40 -25.04 -0.48
CA TRP A 259 1.54 -23.63 -0.12
C TRP A 259 0.74 -22.70 -1.03
N THR A 260 0.33 -21.55 -0.51
CA THR A 260 -0.29 -20.49 -1.31
C THR A 260 0.52 -19.19 -1.23
N ALA A 261 0.61 -18.50 -2.35
CA ALA A 261 1.24 -17.21 -2.49
C ALA A 261 0.30 -16.23 -3.21
N THR A 262 -0.53 -15.53 -2.43
CA THR A 262 -1.54 -14.62 -2.97
C THR A 262 -1.54 -13.29 -2.21
N TYR A 263 -2.34 -12.32 -2.66
CA TYR A 263 -2.52 -11.07 -1.93
C TYR A 263 -3.16 -11.24 -0.54
N ARG A 264 -3.82 -12.38 -0.26
CA ARG A 264 -4.51 -12.61 1.01
C ARG A 264 -3.52 -12.73 2.17
N ARG A 265 -3.88 -12.12 3.30
CA ARG A 265 -3.01 -12.11 4.50
C ARG A 265 -2.93 -13.48 5.18
N ASP A 266 -3.82 -14.42 4.83
CA ASP A 266 -3.80 -15.80 5.30
C ASP A 266 -3.11 -16.78 4.33
N SER A 267 -2.43 -16.29 3.27
CA SER A 267 -1.54 -17.10 2.45
C SER A 267 -0.24 -17.48 3.16
N ASP A 268 0.35 -18.61 2.79
CA ASP A 268 1.63 -19.05 3.32
C ASP A 268 2.74 -18.02 3.06
N ILE A 269 2.82 -17.54 1.83
CA ILE A 269 3.71 -16.45 1.43
C ILE A 269 2.85 -15.31 0.89
N VAL A 270 2.51 -14.33 1.72
CA VAL A 270 1.68 -13.20 1.28
C VAL A 270 2.42 -12.43 0.17
N ALA A 271 1.79 -12.26 -0.97
CA ALA A 271 2.28 -11.56 -2.15
C ALA A 271 1.39 -10.34 -2.42
N PRO A 272 1.47 -9.28 -1.59
CA PRO A 272 0.64 -8.11 -1.77
C PRO A 272 1.15 -7.28 -2.95
N TYR A 273 0.28 -6.47 -3.56
CA TYR A 273 0.68 -5.52 -4.59
C TYR A 273 1.70 -4.51 -4.07
N GLU A 274 1.48 -4.02 -2.85
CA GLU A 274 2.38 -3.13 -2.12
C GLU A 274 2.26 -3.39 -0.62
N ARG A 275 3.26 -2.98 0.16
CA ARG A 275 3.25 -3.13 1.61
C ARG A 275 3.76 -1.87 2.32
N TRP A 276 2.87 -1.18 3.02
CA TRP A 276 3.25 -0.09 3.91
C TRP A 276 3.87 -0.62 5.21
N GLN A 277 4.93 0.03 5.67
CA GLN A 277 5.59 -0.25 6.95
C GLN A 277 5.93 1.06 7.67
N TYR A 278 5.42 1.22 8.89
CA TYR A 278 5.83 2.30 9.78
C TYR A 278 7.28 2.16 10.23
N TYR A 279 7.98 3.28 10.37
CA TYR A 279 9.29 3.31 11.03
C TYR A 279 9.16 3.04 12.53
N ASP A 280 8.13 3.61 13.15
CA ASP A 280 7.70 3.37 14.52
C ASP A 280 6.17 3.22 14.53
N ALA A 281 5.67 2.05 14.93
CA ALA A 281 4.24 1.78 14.96
C ALA A 281 3.47 2.66 15.97
N SER A 282 4.16 3.30 16.92
CA SER A 282 3.56 4.25 17.86
C SER A 282 3.39 5.66 17.27
N ILE A 283 4.08 5.96 16.16
CA ILE A 283 4.03 7.26 15.47
C ILE A 283 3.38 7.08 14.11
N THR A 284 2.05 7.17 14.07
CA THR A 284 1.27 6.96 12.84
C THR A 284 0.92 8.24 12.09
N GLN A 285 1.13 9.40 12.73
CA GLN A 285 0.88 10.73 12.16
C GLN A 285 1.92 11.73 12.66
N ILE A 286 2.35 12.64 11.78
CA ILE A 286 3.20 13.79 12.09
C ILE A 286 2.63 15.07 11.46
N PRO A 287 2.90 16.26 12.04
CA PRO A 287 2.54 17.52 11.43
C PRO A 287 3.12 17.65 10.01
N GLN A 288 2.32 18.16 9.08
CA GLN A 288 2.73 18.41 7.71
C GLN A 288 2.91 19.91 7.50
N THR A 289 3.97 20.30 6.76
CA THR A 289 4.20 21.69 6.35
C THR A 289 3.68 22.00 4.96
N PHE A 290 3.37 20.95 4.18
CA PHE A 290 2.84 21.05 2.83
C PHE A 290 1.31 21.06 2.85
N ASN A 291 0.68 22.01 2.14
CA ASN A 291 -0.77 22.01 1.92
C ASN A 291 -1.10 21.18 0.67
N TYR A 292 -1.57 19.95 0.88
CA TYR A 292 -1.99 19.02 -0.17
C TYR A 292 -3.27 19.43 -0.89
N ALA A 293 -4.02 20.41 -0.40
CA ALA A 293 -5.21 20.94 -1.06
C ALA A 293 -4.91 22.14 -1.96
N ALA A 294 -3.73 22.78 -1.80
CA ALA A 294 -3.41 24.02 -2.47
C ALA A 294 -3.48 23.88 -3.99
N ASN A 295 -4.11 24.84 -4.65
CA ASN A 295 -4.27 24.96 -6.11
C ASN A 295 -5.07 23.83 -6.80
N LYS A 296 -5.51 22.80 -6.09
CA LYS A 296 -6.37 21.74 -6.66
C LYS A 296 -7.79 22.27 -6.86
N THR A 297 -8.23 22.30 -8.12
CA THR A 297 -9.57 22.81 -8.50
C THR A 297 -10.57 21.69 -8.80
N LYS A 298 -10.08 20.54 -9.31
CA LYS A 298 -10.92 19.40 -9.68
C LYS A 298 -11.18 18.50 -8.47
N LYS A 299 -12.36 17.86 -8.46
CA LYS A 299 -12.80 17.08 -7.31
C LYS A 299 -12.32 15.64 -7.38
N VAL A 300 -12.96 14.80 -8.20
CA VAL A 300 -12.70 13.35 -8.19
C VAL A 300 -12.21 12.91 -9.57
N ALA A 301 -11.08 12.21 -9.63
CA ALA A 301 -10.62 11.49 -10.82
C ALA A 301 -10.85 9.98 -10.66
N TRP A 302 -11.11 9.29 -11.78
CA TRP A 302 -11.13 7.83 -11.82
C TRP A 302 -10.48 7.27 -13.07
N PHE A 303 -9.49 6.39 -12.91
CA PHE A 303 -8.83 5.70 -14.02
C PHE A 303 -9.39 4.28 -14.14
N VAL A 304 -10.15 4.01 -15.20
CA VAL A 304 -10.87 2.74 -15.33
C VAL A 304 -10.98 2.28 -16.78
N SER A 305 -10.70 0.99 -16.97
CA SER A 305 -10.79 0.34 -18.29
C SER A 305 -11.63 -0.95 -18.33
N ASN A 306 -11.88 -1.58 -17.18
CA ASN A 306 -12.83 -2.69 -17.09
C ASN A 306 -14.23 -2.17 -16.73
N CYS A 307 -15.10 -2.10 -17.74
CA CYS A 307 -16.45 -1.55 -17.60
C CYS A 307 -17.50 -2.58 -17.17
N HIS A 308 -17.13 -3.86 -17.08
CA HIS A 308 -17.98 -4.96 -16.65
C HIS A 308 -17.33 -5.71 -15.46
N PRO A 309 -17.14 -5.03 -14.32
CA PRO A 309 -16.54 -5.61 -13.13
C PRO A 309 -17.49 -6.61 -12.46
N ARG A 310 -16.96 -7.42 -11.54
CA ARG A 310 -17.72 -8.36 -10.71
C ARG A 310 -18.18 -7.71 -9.39
N ASN A 311 -18.43 -6.40 -9.42
CA ASN A 311 -18.99 -5.59 -8.33
C ASN A 311 -19.75 -4.38 -8.87
N GLN A 312 -20.27 -3.53 -7.97
CA GLN A 312 -21.12 -2.39 -8.31
C GLN A 312 -20.36 -1.07 -8.53
N ARG A 313 -19.04 -1.08 -8.72
CA ARG A 313 -18.23 0.15 -8.80
C ARG A 313 -18.66 1.12 -9.92
N MET A 314 -19.14 0.59 -11.05
CA MET A 314 -19.61 1.42 -12.18
C MET A 314 -20.90 2.15 -11.81
N HIS A 315 -21.84 1.44 -11.18
CA HIS A 315 -23.09 2.03 -10.70
C HIS A 315 -22.79 3.08 -9.63
N TYR A 316 -21.97 2.73 -8.63
CA TYR A 316 -21.61 3.64 -7.55
C TYR A 316 -20.95 4.93 -8.04
N ALA A 317 -19.97 4.83 -8.96
CA ALA A 317 -19.32 6.00 -9.52
C ALA A 317 -20.29 6.91 -10.29
N ARG A 318 -21.20 6.33 -11.09
CA ARG A 318 -22.24 7.09 -11.82
C ARG A 318 -23.22 7.78 -10.88
N GLU A 319 -23.63 7.11 -9.81
CA GLU A 319 -24.49 7.71 -8.79
C GLU A 319 -23.77 8.84 -8.04
N LEU A 320 -22.49 8.67 -7.72
CA LEU A 320 -21.65 9.71 -7.11
C LEU A 320 -21.53 10.94 -8.02
N SER A 321 -21.36 10.75 -9.34
CA SER A 321 -21.25 11.82 -10.33
C SER A 321 -22.44 12.77 -10.37
N LYS A 322 -23.61 12.37 -9.84
CA LYS A 322 -24.79 13.24 -9.74
C LYS A 322 -24.65 14.33 -8.67
N TYR A 323 -23.74 14.15 -7.71
CA TYR A 323 -23.64 14.99 -6.52
C TYR A 323 -22.27 15.70 -6.39
N ILE A 324 -21.25 15.23 -7.09
CA ILE A 324 -19.92 15.83 -7.14
C ILE A 324 -19.27 15.57 -8.51
N GLN A 325 -18.39 16.47 -8.96
CA GLN A 325 -17.65 16.27 -10.21
C GLN A 325 -16.78 14.99 -10.14
N VAL A 326 -17.04 14.04 -11.04
CA VAL A 326 -16.22 12.84 -11.22
C VAL A 326 -15.77 12.75 -12.67
N ASP A 327 -14.48 12.95 -12.88
CA ASP A 327 -13.84 12.89 -14.18
C ASP A 327 -13.33 11.45 -14.42
N ILE A 328 -13.97 10.76 -15.38
CA ILE A 328 -13.72 9.34 -15.67
C ILE A 328 -12.80 9.21 -16.89
N TYR A 329 -11.60 8.70 -16.66
CA TYR A 329 -10.58 8.45 -17.66
C TYR A 329 -10.48 6.97 -18.03
N GLY A 330 -10.24 6.70 -19.31
CA GLY A 330 -10.01 5.35 -19.84
C GLY A 330 -11.14 4.90 -20.76
N THR A 331 -11.28 3.60 -20.97
CA THR A 331 -12.29 3.06 -21.92
C THR A 331 -13.71 3.14 -21.40
N CYS A 332 -13.91 3.36 -20.10
CA CYS A 332 -15.25 3.46 -19.49
C CYS A 332 -15.73 4.90 -19.28
N GLY A 333 -14.96 5.89 -19.72
CA GLY A 333 -15.28 7.31 -19.59
C GLY A 333 -15.01 8.09 -20.87
N THR A 334 -15.23 9.40 -20.82
CA THR A 334 -15.04 10.31 -21.96
C THR A 334 -13.63 10.89 -22.01
N LEU A 335 -12.89 10.86 -20.89
CA LEU A 335 -11.52 11.39 -20.79
C LEU A 335 -10.48 10.30 -21.07
N ARG A 336 -9.26 10.71 -21.41
CA ARG A 336 -8.19 9.79 -21.84
C ARG A 336 -6.97 9.91 -20.93
N CYS A 337 -6.53 8.74 -20.46
CA CYS A 337 -5.23 8.56 -19.82
C CYS A 337 -4.62 7.27 -20.39
N PRO A 338 -3.97 7.33 -21.57
CA PRO A 338 -3.37 6.16 -22.17
C PRO A 338 -2.15 5.72 -21.34
N ARG A 339 -1.89 4.40 -21.28
CA ARG A 339 -0.77 3.84 -20.50
C ARG A 339 0.60 4.43 -20.87
N SER A 340 0.78 4.80 -22.14
CA SER A 340 1.98 5.47 -22.66
C SER A 340 2.22 6.85 -22.06
N GLN A 341 1.20 7.48 -21.46
CA GLN A 341 1.26 8.79 -20.82
C GLN A 341 0.89 8.71 -19.34
N SER A 342 1.08 7.54 -18.72
CA SER A 342 0.71 7.30 -17.31
C SER A 342 1.32 8.33 -16.36
N GLN A 343 2.59 8.73 -16.58
CA GLN A 343 3.24 9.75 -15.75
C GLN A 343 2.49 11.09 -15.80
N ALA A 344 2.14 11.59 -16.98
CA ALA A 344 1.40 12.86 -17.10
C ALA A 344 0.02 12.79 -16.43
N CYS A 345 -0.63 11.62 -16.42
CA CYS A 345 -1.88 11.44 -15.68
C CYS A 345 -1.67 11.47 -14.17
N PHE A 346 -0.56 10.89 -13.70
CA PHE A 346 -0.21 10.90 -12.29
C PHE A 346 0.17 12.30 -11.81
N ASP A 347 0.94 13.05 -12.60
CA ASP A 347 1.24 14.46 -12.33
C ASP A 347 -0.04 15.29 -12.25
N MET A 348 -0.99 15.04 -13.15
CA MET A 348 -2.32 15.65 -13.09
C MET A 348 -3.11 15.27 -11.83
N LEU A 349 -3.01 14.03 -11.31
CA LEU A 349 -3.61 13.69 -10.01
C LEU A 349 -2.98 14.48 -8.88
N ASP A 350 -1.65 14.65 -8.92
CA ASP A 350 -0.88 15.39 -7.93
C ASP A 350 -1.22 16.89 -7.91
N GLU A 351 -1.52 17.48 -9.05
CA GLU A 351 -1.68 18.93 -9.21
C GLU A 351 -3.15 19.39 -9.25
N ASP A 352 -4.04 18.67 -9.93
CA ASP A 352 -5.39 19.15 -10.22
C ASP A 352 -6.47 18.64 -9.26
N TYR A 353 -6.34 17.40 -8.76
CA TYR A 353 -7.44 16.65 -8.13
C TYR A 353 -7.31 16.48 -6.62
N LYS A 354 -8.39 16.70 -5.88
CA LYS A 354 -8.44 16.38 -4.44
C LYS A 354 -8.64 14.89 -4.15
N PHE A 355 -9.44 14.20 -4.96
CA PHE A 355 -9.83 12.82 -4.68
C PHE A 355 -9.59 11.89 -5.87
N TYR A 356 -9.33 10.61 -5.57
CA TYR A 356 -9.14 9.57 -6.58
C TYR A 356 -9.96 8.33 -6.23
N LEU A 357 -10.77 7.82 -7.16
CA LEU A 357 -11.49 6.56 -6.98
C LEU A 357 -10.54 5.37 -7.20
N ALA A 358 -10.09 4.77 -6.10
CA ALA A 358 -9.30 3.55 -6.08
C ALA A 358 -10.21 2.32 -5.97
N PHE A 359 -11.13 2.17 -6.93
CA PHE A 359 -12.14 1.11 -6.92
C PHE A 359 -11.63 -0.18 -7.58
N GLU A 360 -11.59 -1.26 -6.81
CA GLU A 360 -11.26 -2.59 -7.30
C GLU A 360 -12.35 -3.17 -8.19
N ASN A 361 -11.99 -4.15 -9.00
CA ASN A 361 -12.91 -4.78 -9.97
C ASN A 361 -13.83 -5.84 -9.33
N SER A 362 -13.60 -6.18 -8.06
CA SER A 362 -14.29 -7.23 -7.32
C SER A 362 -14.25 -6.92 -5.83
N ASN A 363 -15.29 -7.32 -5.08
CA ASN A 363 -15.27 -7.21 -3.63
C ASN A 363 -14.81 -8.53 -3.02
N CYS A 364 -13.54 -8.60 -2.62
CA CYS A 364 -12.91 -9.81 -2.11
C CYS A 364 -12.01 -9.50 -0.91
N LYS A 365 -12.00 -10.40 0.09
CA LYS A 365 -11.16 -10.32 1.29
C LYS A 365 -9.71 -10.03 0.92
N ASP A 366 -9.13 -9.01 1.54
CA ASP A 366 -7.75 -8.54 1.35
C ASP A 366 -7.37 -8.12 -0.11
N TYR A 367 -8.30 -8.08 -1.07
CA TYR A 367 -7.99 -7.70 -2.47
C TYR A 367 -7.86 -6.18 -2.61
N ILE A 368 -6.62 -5.69 -2.46
CA ILE A 368 -6.25 -4.29 -2.54
C ILE A 368 -5.03 -4.18 -3.46
N THR A 369 -5.12 -3.39 -4.53
CA THR A 369 -4.14 -3.42 -5.62
C THR A 369 -3.43 -2.09 -5.86
N GLU A 370 -2.71 -1.99 -6.97
CA GLU A 370 -2.05 -0.77 -7.45
C GLU A 370 -2.97 0.45 -7.50
N LYS A 371 -4.30 0.26 -7.67
CA LYS A 371 -5.26 1.38 -7.66
C LYS A 371 -5.21 2.14 -6.36
N PHE A 372 -5.15 1.43 -5.24
CA PHE A 372 -5.04 2.06 -3.93
C PHE A 372 -3.61 2.51 -3.64
N PHE A 373 -2.66 1.59 -3.75
CA PHE A 373 -1.32 1.84 -3.26
C PHE A 373 -0.49 2.74 -4.18
N VAL A 374 -0.49 2.45 -5.49
CA VAL A 374 0.34 3.16 -6.46
C VAL A 374 -0.38 4.41 -6.94
N ASN A 375 -1.59 4.29 -7.51
CA ASN A 375 -2.30 5.44 -8.08
C ASN A 375 -2.84 6.39 -7.00
N GLY A 376 -3.13 5.87 -5.80
CA GLY A 376 -3.63 6.65 -4.67
C GLY A 376 -2.51 7.13 -3.75
N LEU A 377 -2.02 6.24 -2.87
CA LEU A 377 -1.17 6.64 -1.73
C LEU A 377 0.22 7.18 -2.12
N ARG A 378 0.78 6.79 -3.26
CA ARG A 378 2.06 7.36 -3.74
C ARG A 378 1.92 8.78 -4.32
N HIS A 379 0.69 9.25 -4.52
CA HIS A 379 0.37 10.58 -5.01
C HIS A 379 -0.17 11.49 -3.90
N ASN A 380 -0.33 12.76 -4.22
CA ASN A 380 -0.81 13.86 -3.39
C ASN A 380 -2.33 14.02 -3.58
N VAL A 381 -3.04 12.91 -3.58
CA VAL A 381 -4.50 12.81 -3.75
C VAL A 381 -5.07 11.93 -2.65
N LEU A 382 -6.30 12.21 -2.21
CA LEU A 382 -6.96 11.39 -1.18
C LEU A 382 -7.73 10.22 -1.84
N PRO A 383 -7.33 8.95 -1.62
CA PRO A 383 -8.02 7.82 -2.23
C PRO A 383 -9.38 7.55 -1.58
N ILE A 384 -10.39 7.31 -2.41
CA ILE A 384 -11.70 6.79 -2.05
C ILE A 384 -11.75 5.34 -2.53
N VAL A 385 -11.95 4.39 -1.62
CA VAL A 385 -11.73 2.96 -1.89
C VAL A 385 -13.02 2.16 -1.86
N MET A 386 -13.05 1.12 -2.69
CA MET A 386 -14.07 0.07 -2.74
C MET A 386 -13.39 -1.21 -3.23
N GLY A 387 -13.68 -2.35 -2.61
CA GLY A 387 -13.09 -3.63 -2.99
C GLY A 387 -13.04 -4.58 -1.81
N ALA A 388 -11.92 -4.61 -1.10
CA ALA A 388 -11.80 -5.36 0.14
C ALA A 388 -12.69 -4.82 1.27
N HIS A 389 -12.84 -5.60 2.34
CA HIS A 389 -13.63 -5.19 3.50
C HIS A 389 -12.96 -3.98 4.20
N PRO A 390 -13.70 -3.06 4.84
CA PRO A 390 -13.11 -1.91 5.56
C PRO A 390 -11.98 -2.30 6.53
N ALA A 391 -12.15 -3.41 7.26
CA ALA A 391 -11.14 -3.95 8.16
C ALA A 391 -9.85 -4.39 7.44
N ASP A 392 -9.91 -4.80 6.17
CA ASP A 392 -8.75 -5.24 5.38
C ASP A 392 -7.93 -4.03 4.93
N TYR A 393 -8.61 -2.96 4.48
CA TYR A 393 -7.96 -1.68 4.19
C TYR A 393 -7.29 -1.11 5.45
N ALA A 394 -7.99 -1.10 6.60
CA ALA A 394 -7.47 -0.57 7.85
C ALA A 394 -6.18 -1.27 8.32
N ARG A 395 -6.02 -2.57 8.05
CA ARG A 395 -4.79 -3.32 8.37
C ARG A 395 -3.67 -3.13 7.36
N SER A 396 -4.00 -2.73 6.14
CA SER A 396 -3.04 -2.68 5.01
C SER A 396 -2.58 -1.26 4.66
N SER A 397 -3.23 -0.23 5.20
CA SER A 397 -2.96 1.17 4.90
C SER A 397 -2.28 1.89 6.06
N PRO A 398 -1.62 3.04 5.78
CA PRO A 398 -1.38 4.02 6.82
C PRO A 398 -2.71 4.47 7.46
N TYR A 399 -2.64 4.81 8.74
CA TYR A 399 -3.73 5.34 9.54
C TYR A 399 -4.30 6.63 8.92
N ARG A 400 -5.62 6.66 8.73
CA ARG A 400 -6.38 7.82 8.23
C ARG A 400 -5.81 8.35 6.90
N SER A 401 -5.52 7.46 5.95
CA SER A 401 -4.94 7.82 4.65
C SER A 401 -5.90 7.72 3.47
N TYR A 402 -7.17 7.39 3.72
CA TYR A 402 -8.16 7.07 2.69
C TYR A 402 -9.58 7.21 3.23
N ILE A 403 -10.58 7.13 2.34
CA ILE A 403 -12.01 7.11 2.66
C ILE A 403 -12.60 5.81 2.11
N HIS A 404 -13.37 5.07 2.90
CA HIS A 404 -14.04 3.85 2.42
C HIS A 404 -15.51 4.12 2.09
N VAL A 405 -16.00 3.66 0.94
CA VAL A 405 -17.39 3.90 0.52
C VAL A 405 -18.43 3.35 1.51
N ASP A 406 -18.18 2.16 2.07
CA ASP A 406 -19.07 1.53 3.06
C ASP A 406 -19.08 2.23 4.44
N GLU A 407 -18.38 3.35 4.63
CA GLU A 407 -18.54 4.24 5.79
C GLU A 407 -19.77 5.17 5.67
N PHE A 408 -20.37 5.25 4.48
CA PHE A 408 -21.49 6.12 4.15
C PHE A 408 -22.72 5.30 3.76
N GLU A 409 -23.92 5.78 4.11
CA GLU A 409 -25.21 5.18 3.73
C GLU A 409 -25.45 5.25 2.22
N SER A 410 -24.87 6.22 1.53
CA SER A 410 -25.06 6.39 0.08
C SER A 410 -23.95 7.18 -0.61
N PRO A 411 -23.83 7.09 -1.94
CA PRO A 411 -22.97 7.98 -2.73
C PRO A 411 -23.25 9.47 -2.51
N LYS A 412 -24.50 9.84 -2.18
CA LYS A 412 -24.87 11.22 -1.88
C LYS A 412 -24.24 11.70 -0.57
N GLU A 413 -24.34 10.90 0.50
CA GLU A 413 -23.72 11.22 1.80
C GLU A 413 -22.19 11.29 1.67
N LEU A 414 -21.59 10.39 0.90
CA LEU A 414 -20.18 10.49 0.55
C LEU A 414 -19.87 11.82 -0.15
N ALA A 415 -20.65 12.22 -1.16
CA ALA A 415 -20.44 13.49 -1.86
C ALA A 415 -20.54 14.71 -0.91
N GLU A 416 -21.50 14.70 0.01
CA GLU A 416 -21.63 15.75 1.05
C GLU A 416 -20.36 15.84 1.91
N TYR A 417 -19.78 14.69 2.30
CA TYR A 417 -18.52 14.65 3.02
C TYR A 417 -17.34 15.13 2.19
N LEU A 418 -17.26 14.77 0.90
CA LEU A 418 -16.22 15.24 -0.01
C LEU A 418 -16.29 16.76 -0.24
N HIS A 419 -17.49 17.33 -0.35
CA HIS A 419 -17.67 18.79 -0.40
C HIS A 419 -17.18 19.44 0.88
N ARG A 420 -17.45 18.86 2.05
CA ARG A 420 -16.91 19.38 3.32
C ARG A 420 -15.38 19.38 3.32
N LEU A 421 -14.75 18.30 2.88
CA LEU A 421 -13.28 18.23 2.74
C LEU A 421 -12.74 19.22 1.72
N ASP A 422 -13.49 19.48 0.66
CA ASP A 422 -13.10 20.44 -0.37
C ASP A 422 -13.06 21.89 0.15
N HIS A 423 -13.97 22.25 1.06
CA HIS A 423 -14.07 23.59 1.66
C HIS A 423 -13.21 23.78 2.93
N ASP A 424 -12.67 22.69 3.50
CA ASP A 424 -11.89 22.70 4.73
C ASP A 424 -10.51 22.08 4.48
N ASP A 425 -9.55 22.93 4.11
CA ASP A 425 -8.17 22.54 3.85
C ASP A 425 -7.52 21.87 5.07
N GLU A 426 -7.82 22.29 6.30
CA GLU A 426 -7.24 21.66 7.50
C GLU A 426 -7.72 20.21 7.65
N LEU A 427 -9.02 20.00 7.47
CA LEU A 427 -9.62 18.68 7.52
C LEU A 427 -9.11 17.79 6.38
N TYR A 428 -9.00 18.30 5.16
CA TYR A 428 -8.41 17.56 4.04
C TYR A 428 -6.94 17.17 4.31
N ASN A 429 -6.11 18.13 4.73
CA ASN A 429 -4.71 17.89 5.04
C ASN A 429 -4.50 16.92 6.23
N SER A 430 -5.51 16.76 7.10
CA SER A 430 -5.45 15.78 8.19
C SER A 430 -5.29 14.33 7.70
N TYR A 431 -5.71 14.03 6.47
CA TYR A 431 -5.55 12.72 5.83
C TYR A 431 -4.13 12.44 5.30
N PHE A 432 -3.25 13.44 5.30
CA PHE A 432 -1.88 13.31 4.80
C PHE A 432 -0.83 13.26 5.91
N ARG A 433 -1.26 13.34 7.18
CA ARG A 433 -0.35 13.32 8.34
C ARG A 433 0.46 12.03 8.47
N TRP A 434 0.05 10.95 7.82
CA TRP A 434 0.82 9.70 7.79
C TRP A 434 2.09 9.80 6.92
N LYS A 435 2.17 10.75 5.97
CA LYS A 435 3.34 10.89 5.11
C LYS A 435 4.57 11.24 5.97
N GLY A 436 5.66 10.51 5.75
CA GLY A 436 6.89 10.61 6.52
C GLY A 436 6.99 9.67 7.75
N THR A 437 5.92 8.94 8.10
CA THR A 437 5.92 8.01 9.26
C THR A 437 6.39 6.60 8.93
N GLY A 438 6.57 6.29 7.65
CA GLY A 438 6.95 4.97 7.15
C GLY A 438 7.33 5.00 5.67
N GLU A 439 7.36 3.82 5.08
CA GLU A 439 7.61 3.63 3.65
C GLU A 439 6.90 2.39 3.08
N PHE A 440 6.74 2.37 1.75
CA PHE A 440 6.40 1.14 1.05
C PHE A 440 7.66 0.28 0.91
N ILE A 441 7.62 -0.94 1.46
CA ILE A 441 8.76 -1.86 1.43
C ILE A 441 8.65 -2.86 0.29
N ASN A 442 9.79 -3.24 -0.28
CA ASN A 442 9.86 -4.42 -1.12
C ASN A 442 9.71 -5.65 -0.21
N THR A 443 8.78 -6.54 -0.54
CA THR A 443 8.54 -7.76 0.26
C THR A 443 9.55 -8.87 -0.01
N TYR A 444 10.47 -8.69 -0.97
CA TYR A 444 11.48 -9.65 -1.40
C TYR A 444 10.95 -11.09 -1.46
N PHE A 445 9.90 -11.28 -2.27
CA PHE A 445 9.15 -12.53 -2.39
C PHE A 445 10.05 -13.77 -2.44
N TRP A 446 11.05 -13.78 -3.33
CA TRP A 446 11.98 -14.90 -3.48
C TRP A 446 12.85 -15.13 -2.24
N CYS A 447 13.33 -14.08 -1.56
CA CYS A 447 14.06 -14.25 -0.30
C CYS A 447 13.21 -14.97 0.75
N ARG A 448 11.92 -14.61 0.85
CA ARG A 448 10.98 -15.26 1.77
C ARG A 448 10.70 -16.71 1.37
N VAL A 449 10.44 -16.99 0.08
CA VAL A 449 10.27 -18.37 -0.40
C VAL A 449 11.49 -19.23 -0.06
N CYS A 450 12.70 -18.71 -0.31
CA CYS A 450 13.93 -19.43 0.02
C CYS A 450 14.06 -19.69 1.52
N ALA A 451 13.88 -18.65 2.35
CA ALA A 451 13.90 -18.79 3.80
C ALA A 451 12.89 -19.83 4.32
N MET A 452 11.70 -19.89 3.70
CA MET A 452 10.62 -20.81 4.09
C MET A 452 10.86 -22.25 3.63
N LEU A 453 11.60 -22.47 2.53
CA LEU A 453 12.04 -23.81 2.12
C LEU A 453 13.13 -24.40 3.01
N HIS A 454 13.83 -23.55 3.74
CA HIS A 454 14.82 -23.95 4.74
C HIS A 454 14.24 -24.01 6.16
N ASP A 455 12.94 -23.79 6.30
CA ASP A 455 12.26 -23.93 7.57
C ASP A 455 12.04 -25.41 7.95
N ASP A 456 12.17 -25.74 9.24
CA ASP A 456 12.01 -27.10 9.77
C ASP A 456 10.55 -27.52 10.01
N ARG A 457 9.61 -26.90 9.29
CA ARG A 457 8.17 -27.14 9.44
C ARG A 457 7.76 -28.49 8.85
N PRO A 458 6.87 -29.24 9.53
CA PRO A 458 6.25 -30.43 8.96
C PRO A 458 5.47 -30.14 7.67
N SER A 459 5.51 -31.08 6.73
CA SER A 459 4.75 -30.99 5.48
C SER A 459 3.26 -30.75 5.76
N LYS A 460 2.64 -29.88 4.95
CA LYS A 460 1.20 -29.58 5.01
C LYS A 460 0.63 -29.51 3.61
N PHE A 461 -0.69 -29.61 3.52
CA PHE A 461 -1.44 -29.33 2.30
C PHE A 461 -2.83 -28.79 2.63
N TYR A 462 -3.44 -28.11 1.65
CA TYR A 462 -4.81 -27.66 1.74
C TYR A 462 -5.73 -28.83 1.42
N LYS A 463 -6.66 -29.16 2.34
CA LYS A 463 -7.68 -30.20 2.10
C LYS A 463 -8.49 -29.89 0.86
N ASP A 464 -8.94 -28.65 0.75
CA ASP A 464 -9.52 -28.08 -0.46
C ASP A 464 -9.01 -26.64 -0.60
N VAL A 465 -8.15 -26.42 -1.60
CA VAL A 465 -7.60 -25.10 -1.91
C VAL A 465 -8.64 -24.20 -2.56
N ASN A 466 -9.65 -24.75 -3.24
CA ASN A 466 -10.74 -23.96 -3.80
C ASN A 466 -11.64 -23.47 -2.67
N GLU A 467 -12.00 -24.32 -1.70
CA GLU A 467 -12.78 -23.84 -0.57
C GLU A 467 -12.04 -22.72 0.19
N TRP A 468 -10.74 -22.88 0.42
CA TRP A 468 -9.94 -21.80 0.98
C TRP A 468 -9.95 -20.55 0.12
N TRP A 469 -9.74 -20.65 -1.21
CA TRP A 469 -9.52 -19.50 -2.11
C TRP A 469 -10.81 -18.81 -2.56
N ARG A 470 -11.89 -19.55 -2.77
CA ARG A 470 -13.13 -19.09 -3.42
C ARG A 470 -14.40 -19.59 -2.71
N GLY A 471 -14.28 -20.06 -1.47
CA GLY A 471 -15.42 -20.45 -0.65
C GLY A 471 -16.24 -19.25 -0.14
N ASP A 472 -17.23 -19.55 0.68
CA ASP A 472 -18.25 -18.59 1.09
C ASP A 472 -17.70 -17.43 1.94
N GLY A 473 -18.03 -16.21 1.55
CA GLY A 473 -17.59 -14.98 2.21
C GLY A 473 -16.16 -14.56 1.94
N ILE A 474 -15.46 -15.23 1.01
CA ILE A 474 -14.20 -14.70 0.48
C ILE A 474 -14.46 -13.52 -0.45
N CYS A 475 -15.49 -13.61 -1.30
CA CYS A 475 -15.91 -12.52 -2.16
C CYS A 475 -17.43 -12.34 -2.07
N THR A 476 -17.89 -11.13 -2.38
CA THR A 476 -19.32 -10.78 -2.50
C THR A 476 -19.54 -9.96 -3.76
N THR A 477 -20.76 -9.96 -4.28
CA THR A 477 -21.18 -9.09 -5.40
C THR A 477 -21.85 -7.80 -4.92
N THR A 478 -22.20 -7.71 -3.64
CA THR A 478 -22.81 -6.55 -2.97
C THR A 478 -21.79 -5.79 -2.13
N SER A 479 -22.20 -4.72 -1.44
CA SER A 479 -21.34 -4.05 -0.45
C SER A 479 -21.04 -5.00 0.73
N TRP A 480 -19.92 -4.79 1.42
CA TRP A 480 -19.60 -5.59 2.61
C TRP A 480 -20.59 -5.32 3.73
N ARG A 481 -21.09 -4.08 3.82
CA ARG A 481 -22.16 -3.69 4.72
C ARG A 481 -23.42 -4.55 4.52
N GLU A 482 -23.93 -4.66 3.29
CA GLU A 482 -25.10 -5.49 2.99
C GLU A 482 -24.84 -6.96 3.27
N HIS A 483 -23.68 -7.46 2.83
CA HIS A 483 -23.28 -8.85 3.05
C HIS A 483 -23.26 -9.21 4.55
N ASP A 484 -22.70 -8.34 5.38
CA ASP A 484 -22.61 -8.57 6.82
C ASP A 484 -23.97 -8.49 7.53
N LEU A 485 -24.87 -7.61 7.07
CA LEU A 485 -26.25 -7.56 7.56
C LEU A 485 -26.98 -8.87 7.26
N VAL A 486 -26.89 -9.37 6.03
CA VAL A 486 -27.51 -10.65 5.63
C VAL A 486 -26.96 -11.82 6.45
N ARG A 487 -25.63 -11.89 6.65
CA ARG A 487 -25.01 -12.94 7.48
C ARG A 487 -25.44 -12.88 8.94
N ARG A 488 -25.59 -11.69 9.52
CA ARG A 488 -26.06 -11.54 10.91
C ARG A 488 -27.50 -12.02 11.06
N SER A 489 -28.37 -11.69 10.11
CA SER A 489 -29.76 -12.17 10.12
C SER A 489 -29.85 -13.70 9.95
N ALA A 490 -29.03 -14.29 9.09
CA ALA A 490 -29.02 -15.75 8.91
C ALA A 490 -28.57 -16.52 10.17
N ASN A 491 -27.62 -15.95 10.92
CA ASN A 491 -27.13 -16.55 12.17
C ASN A 491 -28.04 -16.30 13.39
N SER A 492 -28.98 -15.37 13.32
CA SER A 492 -29.96 -15.16 14.40
C SER A 492 -31.17 -16.11 14.33
N ASP A 493 -31.36 -16.78 13.20
CA ASP A 493 -32.45 -17.72 12.94
C ASP A 493 -32.05 -19.20 13.19
N THR A 494 -30.81 -19.44 13.64
CA THR A 494 -30.25 -20.74 14.06
C THR A 494 -29.89 -20.72 15.53
#